data_AF-A0A158DME2-F1
#
_entry.id   AF-A0A158DME2-F1
#
_cell.length_a   1.000
_cell.length_b   1.000
_cell.length_c   1.000
_cell.angle_alpha   90.00
_cell.angle_beta   90.00
_cell.angle_gamma   90.00
#
_symmetry.space_group_name_H-M   'P 1'
#
loop_
_entity.id
_entity.type
_entity.pdbx_description
1 polymer ?
#
loop_
_entity_poly.entity_id
_entity_poly.type
_entity_poly.pdbx_seq_one_letter_code
_entity_poly.pdbx_strand_id
1 'polypeptide(L)'
;MNPGGSVKDGAALCIIRDAERRGTLKPGGTVVEGTAGSTDIGLTHICAARGYRCVIVIPETQSPDKTSILRTLGAEVRPVPAVPYRHSENNQKVAGRLADELDNAV
;
A
#
# COMPACT_ATOMS: atom_id res chain seq x y z
N MET A 1 9.01 15.46 -12.42
CA MET A 1 8.97 13.99 -12.31
C MET A 1 8.72 13.65 -10.85
N ASN A 2 7.78 12.74 -10.54
CA ASN A 2 7.47 12.39 -9.16
C ASN A 2 8.43 11.30 -8.63
N PRO A 3 8.69 11.22 -7.31
CA PRO A 3 9.73 10.34 -6.74
C PRO A 3 9.54 8.84 -6.99
N GLY A 4 8.30 8.37 -7.08
CA GLY A 4 7.93 6.99 -7.42
C GLY A 4 7.78 6.74 -8.92
N GLY A 5 8.09 7.74 -9.77
CA GLY A 5 8.08 7.61 -11.22
C GLY A 5 6.69 7.59 -11.84
N SER A 6 5.62 7.85 -11.07
CA SER A 6 4.24 7.79 -11.57
C SER A 6 3.45 9.05 -11.24
N VAL A 7 2.46 9.38 -12.09
CA VAL A 7 1.47 10.44 -11.80
C VAL A 7 0.67 10.14 -10.52
N LYS A 8 0.62 8.88 -10.09
CA LYS A 8 -0.14 8.40 -8.94
C LYS A 8 0.45 8.83 -7.59
N ASP A 9 1.72 9.24 -7.55
CA ASP A 9 2.40 9.69 -6.34
C ASP A 9 1.70 10.90 -5.71
N GLY A 10 1.17 11.81 -6.54
CA GLY A 10 0.41 12.96 -6.06
C GLY A 10 -0.89 12.57 -5.36
N ALA A 11 -1.62 11.59 -5.92
CA ALA A 11 -2.84 11.08 -5.32
C ALA A 11 -2.56 10.35 -4.00
N ALA A 12 -1.52 9.51 -3.96
CA ALA A 12 -1.07 8.83 -2.75
C ALA A 12 -0.73 9.83 -1.64
N LEU A 13 0.00 10.89 -1.95
CA LEU A 13 0.34 11.93 -0.98
C LEU A 13 -0.90 12.66 -0.44
N CYS A 14 -1.88 12.95 -1.30
CA CYS A 14 -3.13 13.56 -0.89
C CYS A 14 -3.94 12.66 0.05
N ILE A 15 -4.01 11.36 -0.21
CA ILE A 15 -4.70 10.37 0.63
C ILE A 15 -4.05 10.31 2.02
N ILE A 16 -2.72 10.17 2.09
CA ILE A 16 -1.99 10.11 3.36
C ILE A 16 -2.19 11.39 4.17
N ARG A 17 -2.06 12.56 3.54
CA ARG A 17 -2.28 13.86 4.22
C ARG A 17 -3.71 14.02 4.72
N ASP A 18 -4.70 13.47 4.01
CA ASP A 18 -6.08 13.51 4.46
C ASP A 18 -6.29 12.62 5.69
N ALA A 19 -5.74 11.40 5.68
CA ALA A 19 -5.79 10.50 6.82
C ALA A 19 -5.09 11.10 8.06
N GLU A 20 -3.95 11.77 7.87
CA GLU A 20 -3.25 12.54 8.91
C GLU A 20 -4.14 13.65 9.48
N ARG A 21 -4.74 14.48 8.61
CA ARG A 21 -5.61 15.59 9.03
C ARG A 21 -6.85 15.11 9.80
N ARG A 22 -7.42 13.97 9.40
CA ARG A 22 -8.57 13.35 10.08
C ARG A 22 -8.18 12.64 11.38
N GLY A 23 -6.89 12.44 11.62
CA GLY A 23 -6.38 11.67 12.75
C GLY A 23 -6.64 10.17 12.66
N THR A 24 -7.04 9.68 11.48
CA THR A 24 -7.24 8.23 11.21
C THR A 24 -5.91 7.52 11.02
N LEU A 25 -4.89 8.24 10.56
CA LEU A 25 -3.51 7.76 10.53
C LEU A 25 -2.67 8.61 11.50
N LYS A 26 -2.20 8.00 12.58
CA LYS A 26 -1.35 8.65 13.59
C LYS A 26 0.13 8.31 13.33
N PRO A 27 1.09 9.09 13.87
CA PRO A 27 2.52 8.80 13.73
C PRO A 27 2.87 7.35 14.05
N GLY A 28 3.70 6.73 13.19
CA GLY A 28 4.06 5.31 13.31
C GLY A 28 2.96 4.33 12.87
N GLY A 29 1.84 4.80 12.32
CA GLY A 29 0.76 3.97 11.82
C GLY A 29 1.11 3.16 10.58
N THR A 30 0.16 2.32 10.16
CA THR A 30 0.31 1.42 9.02
C THR A 30 -0.58 1.85 7.87
N VAL A 31 -0.05 1.80 6.65
CA VAL A 31 -0.81 2.02 5.42
C VAL A 31 -0.88 0.69 4.69
N VAL A 32 -2.09 0.23 4.39
CA VAL A 32 -2.34 -1.04 3.71
C VAL A 32 -2.97 -0.77 2.35
N GLU A 33 -2.33 -1.23 1.28
CA GLU A 33 -2.84 -1.04 -0.09
C GLU A 33 -2.96 -2.38 -0.81
N GLY A 34 -4.16 -2.64 -1.36
CA GLY A 34 -4.45 -3.81 -2.18
C GLY A 34 -4.41 -3.47 -3.66
N THR A 35 -3.33 -3.85 -4.34
CA THR A 35 -3.00 -3.26 -5.64
C THR A 35 -2.25 -4.22 -6.55
N ALA A 36 -2.43 -4.03 -7.86
CA ALA A 36 -1.64 -4.67 -8.90
C ALA A 36 -0.93 -3.62 -9.80
N GLY A 37 -1.08 -2.33 -9.50
CA GLY A 37 -0.65 -1.21 -10.37
C GLY A 37 0.68 -0.57 -9.96
N SER A 38 0.92 0.65 -10.41
CA SER A 38 2.14 1.42 -10.09
C SER A 38 2.02 2.30 -8.83
N THR A 39 0.83 2.36 -8.22
CA THR A 39 0.54 3.19 -7.03
C THR A 39 1.46 2.82 -5.85
N ASP A 40 1.83 1.56 -5.80
CA ASP A 40 2.47 0.82 -4.71
C ASP A 40 3.85 1.40 -4.39
N ILE A 41 4.61 1.75 -5.44
CA ILE A 41 5.97 2.28 -5.33
C ILE A 41 5.96 3.69 -4.75
N GLY A 42 5.11 4.57 -5.29
CA GLY A 42 4.96 5.94 -4.79
C GLY A 42 4.47 5.98 -3.35
N LEU A 43 3.46 5.15 -3.03
CA LEU A 43 2.93 5.04 -1.68
C LEU A 43 3.99 4.55 -0.69
N THR A 44 4.75 3.52 -1.07
CA THR A 44 5.84 2.98 -0.23
C THR A 44 6.90 4.05 0.06
N HIS A 45 7.29 4.82 -0.97
CA HIS A 45 8.26 5.90 -0.79
C HIS A 45 7.74 7.00 0.15
N ILE A 46 6.46 7.37 0.02
CA ILE A 46 5.81 8.36 0.91
C ILE A 46 5.73 7.84 2.35
N CYS A 47 5.38 6.57 2.54
CA CYS A 47 5.32 5.96 3.87
C CYS A 47 6.70 5.94 4.54
N ALA A 48 7.74 5.51 3.81
CA ALA A 48 9.12 5.52 4.29
C ALA A 48 9.56 6.93 4.71
N ALA A 49 9.28 7.94 3.88
CA ALA A 49 9.63 9.33 4.17
C ALA A 49 8.87 9.94 5.38
N ARG A 50 7.67 9.41 5.68
CA ARG A 50 6.81 9.90 6.78
C ARG A 50 6.88 9.05 8.05
N GLY A 51 7.62 7.95 8.03
CA GLY A 51 7.74 7.05 9.18
C GLY A 51 6.51 6.16 9.40
N TYR A 52 5.78 5.83 8.33
CA TYR A 52 4.69 4.85 8.37
C TYR A 52 5.16 3.47 7.91
N ARG A 53 4.58 2.42 8.50
CA ARG A 53 4.71 1.07 7.96
C ARG A 53 3.85 0.97 6.69
N CYS A 54 4.40 0.36 5.64
CA CYS A 54 3.68 0.13 4.39
C CYS A 54 3.48 -1.37 4.19
N VAL A 55 2.22 -1.80 4.00
CA VAL A 55 1.87 -3.18 3.66
C VAL A 55 1.20 -3.20 2.30
N ILE A 56 1.81 -3.91 1.34
CA ILE A 56 1.29 -4.05 -0.02
C ILE A 56 0.75 -5.47 -0.21
N VAL A 57 -0.56 -5.57 -0.41
CA VAL A 57 -1.23 -6.82 -0.75
C VAL A 57 -1.35 -6.92 -2.26
N ILE A 58 -0.67 -7.92 -2.83
CA ILE A 58 -0.45 -8.02 -4.28
C ILE A 58 -0.82 -9.42 -4.81
N PRO A 59 -1.39 -9.57 -6.02
CA PRO A 59 -1.59 -10.89 -6.59
C PRO A 59 -0.26 -11.62 -6.80
N GLU A 60 -0.21 -12.92 -6.51
CA GLU A 60 0.99 -13.75 -6.66
C GLU A 60 1.50 -13.87 -8.11
N THR A 61 0.67 -13.50 -9.09
CA THR A 61 1.01 -13.47 -10.52
C THR A 61 1.84 -12.25 -10.94
N GLN A 62 2.08 -11.30 -10.03
CA GLN A 62 2.86 -10.09 -10.32
C GLN A 62 4.36 -10.41 -10.43
N SER A 63 5.09 -9.54 -11.14
CA SER A 63 6.50 -9.80 -11.44
C SER A 63 7.37 -9.87 -10.17
N PRO A 64 8.36 -10.77 -10.12
CA PRO A 64 9.33 -10.83 -9.03
C PRO A 64 10.09 -9.50 -8.85
N ASP A 65 10.43 -8.84 -9.95
CA ASP A 65 11.15 -7.55 -9.94
C ASP A 65 10.35 -6.47 -9.20
N LYS A 66 9.03 -6.39 -9.45
CA LYS A 66 8.15 -5.45 -8.75
C LYS A 66 8.12 -5.74 -7.26
N THR A 67 7.99 -7.00 -6.88
CA THR A 67 8.00 -7.43 -5.47
C THR A 67 9.33 -7.07 -4.80
N SER A 68 10.45 -7.27 -5.51
CA SER A 68 11.79 -6.95 -5.03
C SER A 68 11.97 -5.44 -4.80
N ILE A 69 11.51 -4.60 -5.73
CA ILE A 69 11.55 -3.14 -5.60
C ILE A 69 10.75 -2.70 -4.36
N LEU A 70 9.53 -3.19 -4.18
CA LEU A 70 8.69 -2.82 -3.03
C LEU A 70 9.35 -3.18 -1.70
N ARG A 71 9.90 -4.40 -1.59
CA ARG A 71 10.64 -4.83 -0.39
C ARG A 71 11.88 -3.98 -0.14
N THR A 72 12.62 -3.64 -1.19
CA THR A 72 13.80 -2.78 -1.12
C THR A 72 13.45 -1.37 -0.63
N LEU A 73 12.29 -0.85 -1.02
CA LEU A 73 11.76 0.43 -0.55
C LEU A 73 11.18 0.36 0.88
N GLY A 74 11.19 -0.81 1.53
CA GLY A 74 10.77 -0.99 2.92
C GLY A 74 9.31 -1.42 3.09
N ALA A 75 8.59 -1.78 2.02
CA ALA A 75 7.25 -2.33 2.15
C ALA A 75 7.28 -3.80 2.60
N GLU A 76 6.34 -4.16 3.48
CA GLU A 76 5.95 -5.56 3.66
C GLU A 76 5.05 -5.97 2.50
N VAL A 77 5.48 -6.98 1.73
CA VAL A 77 4.71 -7.46 0.57
C VAL A 77 4.04 -8.78 0.89
N ARG A 78 2.71 -8.80 0.78
CA ARG A 78 1.85 -9.97 1.01
C ARG A 78 1.24 -10.47 -0.30
N PRO A 79 1.75 -11.57 -0.87
CA PRO A 79 1.15 -12.21 -2.03
C PRO A 79 -0.22 -12.83 -1.68
N VAL A 80 -1.19 -12.73 -2.58
CA VAL A 80 -2.51 -13.38 -2.46
C VAL A 80 -2.92 -14.01 -3.80
N PRO A 81 -3.88 -14.96 -3.81
CA PRO A 81 -4.39 -15.52 -5.05
C PRO A 81 -4.94 -14.46 -6.02
N ALA A 82 -4.67 -14.63 -7.31
CA ALA A 82 -5.18 -13.74 -8.36
C ALA A 82 -6.65 -14.05 -8.68
N VAL A 83 -7.58 -13.53 -7.85
CA VAL A 83 -9.02 -13.80 -7.96
C VAL A 83 -9.84 -12.54 -8.29
N PRO A 84 -10.99 -12.67 -8.98
CA PRO A 84 -11.87 -11.55 -9.28
C PRO A 84 -12.41 -10.86 -8.03
N TYR A 85 -12.80 -9.58 -8.13
CA TYR A 85 -13.28 -8.77 -7.01
C TYR A 85 -14.42 -9.42 -6.20
N ARG A 86 -15.31 -10.19 -6.83
CA ARG A 86 -16.39 -10.91 -6.13
C ARG A 86 -15.89 -11.91 -5.08
N HIS A 87 -14.69 -12.44 -5.25
CA HIS A 87 -14.08 -13.39 -4.32
C HIS A 87 -13.56 -12.70 -3.06
N SER A 88 -13.64 -13.36 -1.91
CA SER A 88 -13.19 -12.81 -0.61
C SER A 88 -11.67 -12.61 -0.55
N GLU A 89 -10.91 -13.43 -1.26
CA GLU A 89 -9.43 -13.40 -1.32
C GLU A 89 -8.88 -12.38 -2.32
N ASN A 90 -9.73 -11.55 -2.94
CA ASN A 90 -9.26 -10.48 -3.79
C ASN A 90 -8.36 -9.51 -2.99
N ASN A 91 -7.23 -9.09 -3.57
CA ASN A 91 -6.22 -8.24 -2.94
C ASN A 91 -6.79 -6.99 -2.25
N GLN A 92 -7.76 -6.29 -2.86
CA GLN A 92 -8.38 -5.11 -2.26
C GLN A 92 -9.19 -5.45 -1.00
N LYS A 93 -9.91 -6.58 -1.01
CA LYS A 93 -10.69 -7.03 0.14
C LYS A 93 -9.80 -7.57 1.25
N VAL A 94 -8.73 -8.26 0.90
CA VAL A 94 -7.72 -8.72 1.87
C VAL A 94 -7.03 -7.52 2.51
N ALA A 95 -6.65 -6.50 1.72
CA ALA A 95 -6.08 -5.26 2.23
C ALA A 95 -7.02 -4.53 3.19
N GLY A 96 -8.30 -4.37 2.83
CA GLY A 96 -9.29 -3.74 3.71
C GLY A 96 -9.45 -4.48 5.05
N ARG A 97 -9.58 -5.81 5.02
CA ARG A 97 -9.64 -6.60 6.26
C ARG A 97 -8.37 -6.47 7.10
N LEU A 98 -7.22 -6.46 6.46
CA LEU A 98 -5.94 -6.30 7.16
C LEU A 98 -5.82 -4.91 7.81
N ALA A 99 -6.32 -3.86 7.15
CA ALA A 99 -6.39 -2.53 7.75
C ALA A 99 -7.33 -2.51 8.97
N ASP A 100 -8.48 -3.18 8.89
CA ASP A 100 -9.43 -3.27 10.01
C ASP A 100 -8.89 -4.08 11.21
N GLU A 101 -8.02 -5.06 10.95
CA GLU A 101 -7.40 -5.92 11.98
C GLU A 101 -6.19 -5.28 12.67
N LEU A 102 -5.53 -4.33 12.02
CA LEU A 102 -4.33 -3.67 12.54
C LEU A 102 -4.69 -2.41 13.33
N ASP A 103 -4.06 -2.24 14.49
CA ASP A 103 -4.18 -0.98 15.23
C ASP A 103 -3.46 0.16 14.48
N ASN A 104 -4.09 1.34 14.48
CA ASN A 104 -3.59 2.54 13.79
C ASN A 104 -3.24 2.30 12.30
N ALA A 105 -4.13 1.62 11.58
CA ALA A 105 -3.97 1.33 10.16
C ALA A 105 -5.06 1.98 9.29
N VAL A 106 -4.70 2.29 8.03
CA VAL A 106 -5.58 2.82 6.98
C VAL A 106 -5.36 2.13 5.65
#